data_AF-A0A4V3UQF1-F1
#
_entry.id   AF-A0A4V3UQF1-F1
#
_cell.length_a   1.000
_cell.length_b   1.000
_cell.length_c   1.000
_cell.angle_alpha   90.00
_cell.angle_beta   90.00
_cell.angle_gamma   90.00
#
_symmetry.space_group_name_H-M   'P 1'
#
loop_
_entity.id
_entity.type
_entity.pdbx_description
1 polymer ?
#
loop_
_entity_poly.entity_id
_entity_poly.type
_entity_poly.pdbx_seq_one_letter_code
_entity_poly.pdbx_strand_id
1 'polypeptide(L)'
;MALAVAPFGPLQPIGDNIYLFETPEPTGVTATAGPTLITLCTWLGGATPQHIQKYVTGYRALYPNSAILLITTRILEISALPFSVLHTRLTPARDAIRRIVTQPSIGKEDKESRGSVLLHIFSHGGCNTAIQLAISLRKDPIYLH
;
A
#
# COMPACT_ATOMS: atom_id res chain seq x y z
N MET A 1 -20.73 -12.91 19.86
CA MET A 1 -20.19 -11.81 19.04
C MET A 1 -19.01 -12.37 18.27
N ALA A 2 -19.21 -12.83 17.03
CA ALA A 2 -18.14 -13.45 16.24
C ALA A 2 -17.17 -12.36 15.78
N LEU A 3 -15.87 -12.53 16.08
CA LEU A 3 -14.81 -11.70 15.51
C LEU A 3 -14.88 -11.87 14.00
N ALA A 4 -15.24 -10.80 13.28
CA ALA A 4 -15.18 -10.80 11.82
C ALA A 4 -13.74 -11.12 11.41
N VAL A 5 -13.54 -12.27 10.77
CA VAL A 5 -12.24 -12.64 10.21
C VAL A 5 -11.86 -11.55 9.22
N ALA A 6 -10.73 -10.88 9.46
CA ALA A 6 -10.25 -9.83 8.57
C ALA A 6 -10.12 -10.41 7.15
N PRO A 7 -10.70 -9.78 6.12
CA PRO A 7 -10.81 -10.36 4.78
C PRO A 7 -9.44 -10.66 4.14
N PHE A 8 -8.38 -10.00 4.61
CA PHE A 8 -7.03 -10.05 4.06
C PHE A 8 -5.97 -10.40 5.11
N GLY A 9 -6.21 -11.35 6.02
CA GLY A 9 -5.18 -11.73 7.01
C GLY A 9 -3.82 -11.99 6.33
N PRO A 10 -2.70 -11.37 6.76
CA PRO A 10 -2.41 -10.61 7.98
C PRO A 10 -2.59 -9.07 7.91
N LEU A 11 -3.11 -8.52 6.81
CA LEU A 11 -3.21 -7.08 6.61
C LEU A 11 -4.24 -6.47 7.57
N GLN A 12 -3.87 -5.34 8.16
CA GLN A 12 -4.71 -4.56 9.05
C GLN A 12 -5.39 -3.41 8.28
N PRO A 13 -6.69 -3.15 8.49
CA PRO A 13 -7.33 -1.98 7.90
C PRO A 13 -6.75 -0.69 8.50
N ILE A 14 -6.32 0.22 7.63
CA ILE A 14 -5.84 1.56 8.03
C ILE A 14 -6.75 2.69 7.50
N GLY A 15 -7.75 2.33 6.71
CA GLY A 15 -8.75 3.23 6.17
C GLY A 15 -9.84 2.45 5.46
N ASP A 16 -10.84 3.16 4.93
CA ASP A 16 -11.90 2.54 4.14
C ASP A 16 -11.30 1.87 2.90
N ASN A 17 -11.32 0.54 2.83
CA ASN A 17 -10.80 -0.23 1.70
C ASN A 17 -9.28 -0.04 1.46
N ILE A 18 -8.54 0.28 2.52
CA ILE A 18 -7.08 0.41 2.53
C ILE A 18 -6.54 -0.44 3.67
N TYR A 19 -5.60 -1.32 3.35
CA TYR A 19 -5.04 -2.28 4.29
C TYR A 19 -3.52 -2.26 4.23
N LEU A 20 -2.88 -2.49 5.36
CA LEU A 20 -1.43 -2.46 5.49
C LEU A 20 -0.95 -3.70 6.25
N PHE A 21 0.08 -4.33 5.72
CA PHE A 21 0.90 -5.30 6.43
C PHE A 21 2.30 -4.72 6.58
N GLU A 22 2.79 -4.73 7.81
CA GLU A 22 4.17 -4.42 8.14
C GLU A 22 4.81 -5.64 8.78
N THR A 23 6.05 -5.89 8.41
CA THR A 23 6.85 -6.90 9.08
C THR A 23 7.29 -6.35 10.44
N PRO A 24 7.27 -7.18 11.50
CA PRO A 24 8.03 -6.87 12.71
C PRO A 24 9.47 -6.54 12.32
N GLU A 25 10.10 -5.57 13.01
CA GLU A 25 11.43 -5.06 12.65
C GLU A 25 12.41 -6.17 12.24
N PRO A 26 13.25 -5.94 11.22
CA PRO A 26 14.22 -6.91 10.77
C PRO A 26 15.16 -7.23 11.93
N THR A 27 14.99 -8.40 12.54
CA THR A 27 15.86 -8.95 13.57
C THR A 27 17.20 -9.31 12.94
N GLY A 28 18.06 -8.31 12.70
CA GLY A 28 19.48 -8.48 12.39
C GLY A 28 19.83 -9.31 11.14
N VAL A 29 18.86 -9.73 10.33
CA VAL A 29 19.14 -10.45 9.08
C VAL A 29 19.45 -9.44 7.99
N THR A 30 20.58 -9.63 7.32
CA THR A 30 21.03 -8.92 6.11
C THR A 30 19.83 -8.55 5.24
N ALA A 31 19.66 -7.25 4.97
CA ALA A 31 18.59 -6.72 4.13
C ALA A 31 18.55 -7.49 2.81
N THR A 32 17.58 -8.39 2.64
CA THR A 32 17.35 -9.09 1.38
C THR A 32 17.07 -8.06 0.30
N ALA A 33 17.64 -8.26 -0.88
CA ALA A 33 17.41 -7.41 -2.04
C ALA A 33 15.91 -7.45 -2.40
N GLY A 34 15.19 -6.35 -2.16
CA GLY A 34 13.76 -6.25 -2.40
C GLY A 34 13.21 -4.85 -2.14
N PRO A 35 11.95 -4.58 -2.55
CA PRO A 35 11.29 -3.32 -2.27
C PRO A 35 11.05 -3.15 -0.77
N THR A 36 11.19 -1.94 -0.23
CA THR A 36 10.75 -1.61 1.13
C THR A 36 9.23 -1.67 1.24
N LEU A 37 8.52 -1.22 0.20
CA LEU A 37 7.07 -1.19 0.14
C LEU A 37 6.54 -1.74 -1.18
N ILE A 38 5.57 -2.64 -1.10
CA ILE A 38 4.78 -3.12 -2.24
C ILE A 38 3.39 -2.52 -2.13
N THR A 39 2.96 -1.76 -3.13
CA THR A 39 1.60 -1.20 -3.19
C THR A 39 0.78 -1.91 -4.25
N LEU A 40 -0.39 -2.44 -3.86
CA LEU A 40 -1.33 -3.13 -4.74
C LEU A 40 -2.58 -2.26 -4.94
N CYS A 41 -2.83 -1.84 -6.18
CA CYS A 41 -4.08 -1.14 -6.57
C CYS A 41 -4.97 -2.11 -7.34
N THR A 42 -6.00 -2.67 -6.70
CA THR A 42 -6.76 -3.81 -7.25
C THR A 42 -7.64 -3.44 -8.45
N TRP A 43 -8.08 -4.47 -9.19
CA TRP A 43 -8.99 -4.31 -10.31
C TRP A 43 -10.41 -4.00 -9.83
N LEU A 44 -11.24 -3.56 -10.78
CA LEU A 44 -12.66 -3.26 -10.57
C LEU A 44 -13.50 -4.50 -10.87
N GLY A 45 -14.42 -4.84 -9.96
CA GLY A 45 -15.35 -5.96 -10.13
C GLY A 45 -14.69 -7.33 -9.95
N GLY A 46 -15.25 -8.19 -9.09
CA GLY A 46 -14.70 -9.53 -8.86
C GLY A 46 -13.34 -9.58 -8.15
N ALA A 47 -12.85 -8.45 -7.62
CA ALA A 47 -11.70 -8.35 -6.73
C ALA A 47 -12.07 -8.84 -5.32
N THR A 48 -12.46 -10.12 -5.23
CA THR A 48 -12.84 -10.75 -3.97
C THR A 48 -11.61 -10.93 -3.08
N PRO A 49 -11.80 -11.00 -1.75
CA PRO A 49 -10.70 -11.25 -0.83
C PRO A 49 -9.85 -12.48 -1.20
N GLN A 50 -10.49 -13.56 -1.63
CA GLN A 50 -9.82 -14.79 -2.03
C GLN A 50 -8.91 -14.61 -3.25
N HIS A 51 -9.31 -13.80 -4.23
CA HIS A 51 -8.49 -13.54 -5.41
C HIS A 51 -7.31 -12.63 -5.09
N ILE A 52 -7.54 -11.58 -4.30
CA ILE A 52 -6.49 -10.64 -3.88
C ILE A 52 -5.45 -11.36 -3.02
N GLN A 53 -5.88 -12.25 -2.12
CA GLN A 53 -5.00 -12.98 -1.21
C GLN A 53 -3.91 -13.77 -1.95
N LYS A 54 -4.16 -14.25 -3.17
CA LYS A 54 -3.14 -14.92 -3.99
C LYS A 54 -1.93 -14.03 -4.25
N TYR A 55 -2.18 -12.75 -4.57
CA TYR A 55 -1.12 -11.77 -4.83
C TYR A 55 -0.41 -11.35 -3.56
N VAL A 56 -1.15 -11.17 -2.46
CA VAL A 56 -0.57 -10.88 -1.15
C VAL A 56 0.38 -12.01 -0.74
N THR A 57 -0.08 -13.27 -0.77
CA THR A 57 0.75 -14.43 -0.43
C THR A 57 1.96 -14.56 -1.35
N GLY A 58 1.77 -14.36 -2.67
CA GLY A 58 2.87 -14.39 -3.64
C GLY A 58 3.96 -13.35 -3.33
N TYR A 59 3.57 -12.11 -3.06
CA TYR A 59 4.53 -11.06 -2.71
C TYR A 59 5.19 -11.29 -1.36
N ARG A 60 4.49 -11.80 -0.35
CA ARG A 60 5.10 -12.17 0.94
C ARG A 60 6.11 -13.31 0.80
N ALA A 61 5.90 -14.23 -0.14
CA ALA A 61 6.86 -15.30 -0.42
C ALA A 61 8.10 -14.78 -1.16
N LEU A 62 7.92 -13.86 -2.12
CA LEU A 62 9.02 -13.28 -2.91
C LEU A 62 9.85 -12.28 -2.10
N TYR A 63 9.19 -11.45 -1.30
CA TYR A 63 9.80 -10.37 -0.53
C TYR A 63 9.29 -10.40 0.92
N PRO A 64 9.80 -11.33 1.75
CA PRO A 64 9.30 -11.55 3.10
C PRO A 64 9.49 -10.36 4.05
N ASN A 65 10.41 -9.44 3.71
CA ASN A 65 10.74 -8.25 4.49
C ASN A 65 10.05 -6.97 3.98
N SER A 66 9.22 -7.06 2.93
CA SER A 66 8.51 -5.91 2.40
C SER A 66 7.22 -5.64 3.16
N ALA A 67 6.94 -4.35 3.42
CA ALA A 67 5.60 -3.93 3.76
C ALA A 67 4.67 -4.07 2.53
N ILE A 68 3.39 -4.35 2.77
CA ILE A 68 2.38 -4.44 1.70
C ILE A 68 1.23 -3.49 2.00
N LEU A 69 1.05 -2.50 1.14
CA LEU A 69 -0.10 -1.60 1.13
C LEU A 69 -1.09 -2.06 0.05
N LEU A 70 -2.29 -2.46 0.46
CA LEU A 70 -3.38 -2.88 -0.42
C LEU A 70 -4.46 -1.80 -0.47
N ILE A 71 -4.79 -1.33 -1.66
CA ILE A 71 -5.89 -0.40 -1.91
C ILE A 71 -6.89 -1.09 -2.83
N THR A 72 -8.07 -1.40 -2.29
CA THR A 72 -9.14 -1.99 -3.09
C THR A 72 -9.91 -0.90 -3.83
N THR A 73 -10.06 -1.07 -5.14
CA THR A 73 -10.74 -0.12 -6.02
C THR A 73 -12.26 -0.30 -5.96
N ARG A 74 -13.02 0.79 -5.87
CA ARG A 74 -14.50 0.76 -5.92
C ARG A 74 -15.07 1.40 -7.19
N ILE A 75 -16.26 0.92 -7.58
CA ILE A 75 -17.01 1.45 -8.73
C ILE A 75 -17.37 2.92 -8.51
N LEU A 76 -17.85 3.28 -7.32
CA LEU A 76 -18.23 4.66 -6.98
C LEU A 76 -17.05 5.64 -7.05
N GLU A 77 -15.83 5.16 -6.83
CA GLU A 77 -14.62 5.98 -6.92
C GLU A 77 -14.22 6.31 -8.35
N ILE A 78 -14.72 5.54 -9.31
CA ILE A 78 -14.51 5.77 -10.74
C ILE A 78 -15.66 6.57 -11.32
N SER A 79 -16.89 6.40 -10.81
CA SER A 79 -18.10 6.92 -11.46
C SER A 79 -18.77 8.12 -10.80
N ALA A 80 -18.60 8.36 -9.49
CA ALA A 80 -19.49 9.27 -8.77
C ALA A 80 -18.82 10.19 -7.73
N LEU A 81 -17.65 9.83 -7.18
CA LEU A 81 -17.03 10.61 -6.11
C LEU A 81 -16.20 11.79 -6.66
N PRO A 82 -16.33 13.00 -6.07
CA PRO A 82 -15.43 14.10 -6.38
C PRO A 82 -13.97 13.75 -6.05
N PHE A 83 -13.02 14.23 -6.87
CA PHE A 83 -11.59 13.96 -6.65
C PHE A 83 -11.07 14.42 -5.29
N SER A 84 -11.63 15.50 -4.72
CA SER A 84 -11.28 15.95 -3.36
C SER A 84 -11.60 14.90 -2.30
N VAL A 85 -12.77 14.27 -2.38
CA VAL A 85 -13.19 13.20 -1.45
C VAL A 85 -12.30 11.97 -1.62
N LEU A 86 -11.96 11.62 -2.87
CA LEU A 86 -11.03 10.54 -3.17
C LEU A 86 -9.64 10.80 -2.58
N HIS A 87 -9.12 12.01 -2.73
CA HIS A 87 -7.80 12.37 -2.20
C HIS A 87 -7.78 12.33 -0.68
N THR A 88 -8.85 12.79 -0.01
CA THR A 88 -9.00 12.67 1.45
C THR A 88 -9.06 11.22 1.90
N ARG A 89 -9.81 10.35 1.20
CA ARG A 89 -9.84 8.90 1.51
C ARG A 89 -8.45 8.28 1.41
N LEU A 90 -7.63 8.71 0.45
CA LEU A 90 -6.29 8.17 0.25
C LEU A 90 -5.27 8.67 1.29
N THR A 91 -5.66 9.51 2.26
CA THR A 91 -4.77 10.01 3.32
C THR A 91 -4.03 8.90 4.07
N PRO A 92 -4.68 7.83 4.59
CA PRO A 92 -3.97 6.77 5.30
C PRO A 92 -2.94 6.05 4.42
N ALA A 93 -3.23 5.87 3.12
CA ALA A 93 -2.28 5.29 2.17
C ALA A 93 -1.08 6.23 1.95
N ARG A 94 -1.30 7.54 1.82
CA ARG A 94 -0.22 8.52 1.69
C ARG A 94 0.68 8.54 2.92
N ASP A 95 0.08 8.55 4.10
CA ASP A 95 0.80 8.60 5.37
C ASP A 95 1.63 7.34 5.57
N ALA A 96 1.09 6.17 5.22
CA ALA A 96 1.83 4.91 5.22
C ALA A 96 3.01 4.94 4.23
N ILE A 97 2.78 5.38 2.98
CA ILE A 97 3.84 5.48 1.97
C ILE A 97 4.96 6.40 2.44
N ARG A 98 4.62 7.62 2.91
CA ARG A 98 5.60 8.58 3.41
C ARG A 98 6.39 7.96 4.54
N ARG A 99 5.68 7.50 5.59
CA ARG A 99 6.32 6.92 6.77
C ARG A 99 7.31 5.84 6.36
N ILE A 100 6.89 4.83 5.60
CA ILE A 100 7.70 3.65 5.27
C ILE A 100 8.87 3.99 4.33
N VAL A 101 8.65 4.82 3.32
CA VAL A 101 9.66 5.16 2.30
C VAL A 101 10.71 6.13 2.84
N THR A 102 10.36 6.98 3.80
CA THR A 102 11.29 7.94 4.41
C THR A 102 11.95 7.42 5.69
N GLN A 103 11.61 6.21 6.19
CA GLN A 103 12.33 5.66 7.35
C GLN A 103 13.80 5.43 6.96
N PRO A 104 14.75 5.88 7.78
CA PRO A 104 16.16 5.55 7.59
C PRO A 104 16.31 4.03 7.64
N SER A 105 16.85 3.44 6.58
CA SER A 105 17.25 2.04 6.62
C SER A 105 18.44 1.93 7.57
N ILE A 106 18.31 1.18 8.68
CA ILE A 106 19.43 0.95 9.61
C ILE A 106 20.59 0.33 8.80
N GLY A 107 21.72 1.03 8.72
CA GLY A 107 22.94 0.57 8.03
C GLY A 107 23.20 1.13 6.63
N LYS A 108 22.44 2.12 6.14
CA LYS A 108 22.76 2.84 4.88
C LYS A 108 22.83 4.35 5.15
N GLU A 109 24.05 4.90 5.27
CA GLU A 109 24.29 6.33 5.55
C GLU A 109 24.22 7.24 4.31
N ASP A 110 24.03 6.68 3.10
CA ASP A 110 24.01 7.47 1.86
C ASP A 110 22.61 7.95 1.46
N LYS A 111 22.54 8.99 0.61
CA LYS A 111 21.29 9.53 0.02
C LYS A 111 20.47 8.51 -0.79
N GLU A 112 21.04 7.34 -1.09
CA GLU A 112 20.37 6.14 -1.63
C GLU A 112 19.58 5.33 -0.58
N SER A 113 19.54 5.76 0.68
CA SER A 113 18.81 5.15 1.80
C SER A 113 17.29 5.28 1.74
N ARG A 114 16.73 5.94 0.72
CA ARG A 114 15.27 6.02 0.53
C ARG A 114 14.72 4.64 0.19
N GLY A 115 13.65 4.25 0.90
CA GLY A 115 13.00 2.96 0.67
C GLY A 115 12.53 2.81 -0.78
N SER A 116 12.78 1.65 -1.38
CA SER A 116 12.32 1.36 -2.74
C SER A 116 10.86 0.93 -2.75
N VAL A 117 10.11 1.33 -3.78
CA VAL A 117 8.67 1.02 -3.90
C VAL A 117 8.41 0.19 -5.15
N LEU A 118 7.68 -0.91 -5.00
CA LEU A 118 7.07 -1.65 -6.11
C LEU A 118 5.58 -1.31 -6.15
N LEU A 119 5.10 -0.81 -7.28
CA LEU A 119 3.67 -0.52 -7.50
C LEU A 119 3.08 -1.54 -8.49
N HIS A 120 2.14 -2.36 -8.03
CA HIS A 120 1.36 -3.26 -8.88
C HIS A 120 -0.02 -2.66 -9.17
N ILE A 121 -0.29 -2.44 -10.45
CA ILE A 121 -1.52 -1.84 -10.94
C ILE A 121 -2.34 -2.90 -11.68
N PHE A 122 -3.54 -3.20 -11.19
CA PHE A 122 -4.42 -4.20 -11.80
C PHE A 122 -5.52 -3.55 -12.65
N SER A 123 -5.46 -3.76 -13.97
CA SER A 123 -6.52 -3.36 -14.92
C SER A 123 -6.88 -1.85 -14.83
N HIS A 124 -7.96 -1.45 -15.51
CA HIS A 124 -8.43 -0.06 -15.56
C HIS A 124 -8.77 0.50 -14.16
N GLY A 125 -9.37 -0.32 -13.29
CA GLY A 125 -9.70 0.08 -11.92
C GLY A 125 -8.45 0.47 -11.12
N GLY A 126 -7.45 -0.41 -11.12
CA GLY A 126 -6.18 -0.16 -10.44
C GLY A 126 -5.47 1.06 -11.00
N CYS A 127 -5.50 1.26 -12.33
CA CYS A 127 -4.90 2.43 -12.97
C CYS A 127 -5.48 3.74 -12.43
N ASN A 128 -6.81 3.85 -12.35
CA ASN A 128 -7.44 5.06 -11.80
C ASN A 128 -6.99 5.31 -10.34
N THR A 129 -7.04 4.28 -9.49
CA THR A 129 -6.62 4.37 -8.09
C THR A 129 -5.15 4.81 -7.97
N ALA A 130 -4.25 4.21 -8.76
CA ALA A 130 -2.84 4.55 -8.77
C ALA A 130 -2.59 6.00 -9.22
N ILE A 131 -3.29 6.46 -10.26
CA ILE A 131 -3.20 7.85 -10.75
C ILE A 131 -3.68 8.82 -9.67
N GLN A 132 -4.84 8.57 -9.04
CA GLN A 132 -5.36 9.44 -8.00
C GLN A 132 -4.46 9.47 -6.77
N LEU A 133 -3.87 8.33 -6.40
CA LEU A 133 -2.87 8.26 -5.33
C LEU A 133 -1.63 9.10 -5.65
N ALA A 134 -1.07 8.97 -6.86
CA ALA A 134 0.09 9.74 -7.29
C ALA A 134 -0.19 11.26 -7.32
N ILE A 135 -1.35 11.66 -7.84
CA ILE A 135 -1.77 13.08 -7.83
C ILE A 135 -1.93 13.57 -6.40
N SER A 136 -2.57 12.78 -5.53
CA SER A 136 -2.81 13.12 -4.13
C SER A 136 -1.51 13.26 -3.33
N LEU A 137 -0.49 12.43 -3.62
CA LEU A 137 0.85 12.54 -3.05
C LEU A 137 1.57 13.83 -3.50
N ARG A 138 1.42 14.21 -4.77
CA ARG A 138 2.05 15.44 -5.31
C ARG A 138 1.42 16.72 -4.77
N LYS A 139 0.10 16.72 -4.55
CA LYS A 139 -0.65 17.90 -4.09
C LYS A 139 -0.50 18.18 -2.59
N ASP A 140 -0.04 17.19 -1.85
CA ASP A 140 0.12 17.26 -0.40
C ASP A 140 1.62 17.33 -0.09
N PRO A 141 2.20 18.54 -0.02
CA PRO A 141 3.61 18.70 0.29
C PRO A 141 3.89 18.09 1.67
N ILE A 142 5.01 17.39 1.78
CA ILE A 142 5.50 16.89 3.07
C ILE A 142 5.71 18.10 3.98
N TYR A 143 4.83 18.33 4.94
CA TYR A 143 5.14 19.21 6.06
C TYR A 143 6.16 18.47 6.92
N LEU A 144 7.44 18.78 6.71
CA LEU A 144 8.50 18.42 7.65
C LEU A 144 8.24 19.25 8.91
N HIS A 145 7.67 18.61 9.93
CA HIS A 145 7.67 19.13 11.29
C HIS A 145 9.00 18.80 11.97
#